data_AF-A0A240UK83-F1
#
_entry.id   AF-A0A240UK83-F1
#
_cell.length_a   1.000
_cell.length_b   1.000
_cell.length_c   1.000
_cell.angle_alpha   90.00
_cell.angle_beta   90.00
_cell.angle_gamma   90.00
#
_symmetry.space_group_name_H-M   'P 1'
#
loop_
_entity.id
_entity.type
_entity.pdbx_description
1 polymer ?
#
loop_
_entity_poly.entity_id
_entity_poly.type
_entity_poly.pdbx_seq_one_letter_code
_entity_poly.pdbx_strand_id
1 'polypeptide(L)'
;MRYDRAGLLSLSAGLMLATVTLQSVAATQERAGSEAQQRFERAQQHSRIQSGEASIDRQTSSLRNQQNTSRTERTLQQQQLRQSQRELQSEKRRYQQRSSSMPNSPRTTGNDHDSSVR
;
A
#
# COMPACT_ATOMS: atom_id res chain seq x y z
N MET A 1 -66.27 16.80 33.45
CA MET A 1 -65.08 17.25 32.69
C MET A 1 -64.00 17.67 33.68
N ARG A 2 -62.96 16.86 33.85
CA ARG A 2 -61.72 17.22 34.55
C ARG A 2 -60.57 16.48 33.86
N TYR A 3 -59.74 17.24 33.16
CA TYR A 3 -58.48 16.81 32.56
C TYR A 3 -57.37 17.27 33.50
N ASP A 4 -56.58 16.34 34.03
CA ASP A 4 -55.28 16.62 34.65
C ASP A 4 -54.37 15.43 34.33
N ARG A 5 -53.57 15.51 33.25
CA ARG A 5 -52.18 15.99 33.26
C ARG A 5 -51.32 15.34 34.37
N ALA A 6 -50.95 14.08 34.16
CA ALA A 6 -49.76 13.50 34.77
C ALA A 6 -49.18 12.44 33.84
N GLY A 7 -48.28 12.84 32.96
CA GLY A 7 -47.66 11.93 31.99
C GLY A 7 -46.49 12.57 31.27
N LEU A 8 -45.64 13.32 31.97
CA LEU A 8 -44.46 13.97 31.39
C LEU A 8 -43.25 13.85 32.32
N LEU A 9 -42.87 12.64 32.70
CA LEU A 9 -41.56 12.39 33.34
C LEU A 9 -41.01 11.01 32.95
N SER A 10 -40.81 10.75 31.65
CA SER A 10 -40.03 9.60 31.21
C SER A 10 -39.26 9.90 29.93
N LEU A 11 -38.36 10.88 29.98
CA LEU A 11 -37.54 11.28 28.82
C LEU A 11 -36.13 11.77 29.20
N SER A 12 -35.62 11.43 30.38
CA SER A 12 -34.33 11.97 30.86
C SER A 12 -33.27 10.92 31.23
N ALA A 13 -33.50 9.62 31.01
CA ALA A 13 -32.52 8.57 31.35
C ALA A 13 -31.81 7.92 30.13
N GLY A 14 -32.14 8.31 28.89
CA GLY A 14 -31.56 7.73 27.68
C GLY A 14 -30.32 8.46 27.15
N LEU A 15 -30.04 9.67 27.62
CA LEU A 15 -29.05 10.56 26.99
C LEU A 15 -27.63 10.44 27.57
N MET A 16 -27.47 9.77 28.72
CA MET A 16 -26.15 9.51 29.33
C MET A 16 -25.52 8.20 28.87
N LEU A 17 -26.29 7.28 28.28
CA LEU A 17 -25.72 6.02 27.73
C LEU A 17 -25.17 6.20 26.31
N ALA A 18 -25.61 7.22 25.58
CA ALA A 18 -25.21 7.46 24.20
C ALA A 18 -23.83 8.13 24.05
N THR A 19 -23.32 8.79 25.10
CA THR A 19 -22.03 9.51 25.02
C THR A 19 -20.81 8.61 25.26
N VAL A 20 -20.96 7.48 25.97
CA VAL A 20 -19.85 6.54 26.24
C VAL A 20 -19.48 5.73 25.00
N THR A 21 -20.46 5.39 24.15
CA THR A 21 -20.21 4.66 22.90
C THR A 21 -19.61 5.54 21.79
N LEU A 22 -19.74 6.86 21.85
CA LEU A 22 -19.19 7.75 20.81
C LEU A 22 -17.66 7.91 20.90
N GLN A 23 -17.09 7.89 22.12
CA GLN A 23 -15.64 8.05 22.28
C GLN A 23 -14.85 6.84 21.78
N SER A 24 -15.43 5.64 21.89
CA SER A 24 -14.81 4.40 21.40
C SER A 24 -14.86 4.27 19.88
N VAL A 25 -15.90 4.79 19.23
CA VAL A 25 -16.02 4.79 17.74
C VAL A 25 -15.04 5.77 17.09
N ALA A 26 -14.81 6.94 17.69
CA ALA A 26 -13.83 7.91 17.20
C ALA A 26 -12.39 7.35 17.24
N ALA A 27 -12.02 6.65 18.31
CA ALA A 27 -10.69 6.01 18.43
C ALA A 27 -10.46 4.90 17.38
N THR A 28 -11.51 4.17 16.98
CA THR A 28 -11.44 3.21 15.86
C THR A 28 -11.34 3.89 14.50
N GLN A 29 -11.94 5.07 14.31
CA GLN A 29 -11.87 5.81 13.05
C GLN A 29 -10.48 6.42 12.83
N GLU A 30 -9.83 6.91 13.89
CA GLU A 30 -8.44 7.41 13.81
C GLU A 30 -7.43 6.29 13.55
N ARG A 31 -7.63 5.08 14.14
CA ARG A 31 -6.84 3.89 13.79
C ARG A 31 -7.07 3.44 12.34
N ALA A 32 -8.32 3.46 11.87
CA ALA A 32 -8.65 3.09 10.49
C ALA A 32 -8.07 4.07 9.46
N GLY A 33 -8.04 5.38 9.77
CA GLY A 33 -7.39 6.39 8.94
C GLY A 33 -5.88 6.18 8.84
N SER A 34 -5.23 5.87 9.95
CA SER A 34 -3.78 5.58 10.01
C SER A 34 -3.41 4.31 9.23
N GLU A 35 -4.20 3.22 9.37
CA GLU A 35 -3.97 1.99 8.62
C GLU A 35 -4.25 2.14 7.12
N ALA A 36 -5.32 2.86 6.75
CA ALA A 36 -5.64 3.13 5.36
C ALA A 36 -4.56 3.99 4.68
N GLN A 37 -4.06 5.01 5.37
CA GLN A 37 -2.94 5.84 4.91
C GLN A 37 -1.66 5.02 4.77
N GLN A 38 -1.35 4.15 5.73
CA GLN A 38 -0.19 3.26 5.66
C GLN A 38 -0.28 2.29 4.48
N ARG A 39 -1.46 1.71 4.23
CA ARG A 39 -1.70 0.84 3.06
C ARG A 39 -1.57 1.61 1.76
N PHE A 40 -2.06 2.85 1.70
CA PHE A 40 -1.93 3.71 0.52
C PHE A 40 -0.47 4.07 0.25
N GLU A 41 0.31 4.46 1.26
CA GLU A 41 1.75 4.71 1.10
C GLU A 41 2.49 3.45 0.62
N ARG A 42 2.16 2.29 1.19
CA ARG A 42 2.74 1.00 0.76
C ARG A 42 2.38 0.69 -0.69
N ALA A 43 1.11 0.88 -1.07
CA ALA A 43 0.65 0.65 -2.44
C ALA A 43 1.32 1.59 -3.44
N GLN A 44 1.52 2.87 -3.09
CA GLN A 44 2.27 3.80 -3.92
C GLN A 44 3.73 3.36 -4.10
N GLN A 45 4.40 2.95 -3.04
CA GLN A 45 5.78 2.47 -3.12
C GLN A 45 5.89 1.18 -3.95
N HIS A 46 4.93 0.26 -3.79
CA HIS A 46 4.86 -0.95 -4.59
C HIS A 46 4.62 -0.65 -6.07
N SER A 47 3.72 0.29 -6.37
CA SER A 47 3.45 0.75 -7.73
C SER A 47 4.69 1.35 -8.39
N ARG A 48 5.49 2.14 -7.65
CA ARG A 48 6.77 2.67 -8.16
C ARG A 48 7.74 1.54 -8.52
N ILE A 49 7.92 0.55 -7.65
CA ILE A 49 8.78 -0.60 -7.92
C ILE A 49 8.31 -1.36 -9.17
N GLN A 50 7.01 -1.68 -9.26
CA GLN A 50 6.44 -2.36 -10.43
C GLN A 50 6.62 -1.55 -11.72
N SER A 51 6.42 -0.23 -11.66
CA SER A 51 6.63 0.63 -12.83
C SER A 51 8.10 0.65 -13.27
N GLY A 52 9.04 0.60 -12.32
CA GLY A 52 10.47 0.50 -12.59
C GLY A 52 10.86 -0.82 -13.23
N GLU A 53 10.31 -1.94 -12.76
CA GLU A 53 10.48 -3.26 -13.38
C GLU A 53 10.00 -3.27 -14.83
N ALA A 54 8.76 -2.82 -15.06
CA ALA A 54 8.18 -2.77 -16.41
C ALA A 54 8.95 -1.82 -17.35
N SER A 55 9.60 -0.78 -16.83
CA SER A 55 10.48 0.11 -17.60
C SER A 55 11.76 -0.60 -18.02
N ILE A 56 12.43 -1.28 -17.08
CA ILE A 56 13.64 -2.07 -17.33
C ILE A 56 13.37 -3.20 -18.33
N ASP A 57 12.23 -3.87 -18.22
CA ASP A 57 11.83 -4.95 -19.14
C ASP A 57 11.65 -4.41 -20.56
N ARG A 58 11.03 -3.23 -20.70
CA ARG A 58 10.89 -2.54 -21.99
C ARG A 58 12.25 -2.13 -22.56
N GLN A 59 13.13 -1.56 -21.75
CA GLN A 59 14.49 -1.18 -22.16
C GLN A 59 15.32 -2.40 -22.59
N THR A 60 15.24 -3.50 -21.84
CA THR A 60 15.93 -4.76 -22.14
C THR A 60 15.41 -5.36 -23.45
N SER A 61 14.09 -5.38 -23.62
CA SER A 61 13.45 -5.86 -24.86
C SER A 61 13.83 -4.99 -26.06
N SER A 62 13.87 -3.66 -25.89
CA SER A 62 14.32 -2.73 -26.92
C SER A 62 15.77 -2.99 -27.32
N LEU A 63 16.67 -3.13 -26.34
CA LEU A 63 18.08 -3.46 -26.59
C LEU A 63 18.27 -4.82 -27.30
N ARG A 64 17.42 -5.80 -26.98
CA ARG A 64 17.43 -7.11 -27.63
C ARG A 64 16.98 -7.02 -29.10
N ASN A 65 15.97 -6.20 -29.38
CA ASN A 65 15.35 -6.08 -30.72
C ASN A 65 16.04 -5.04 -31.63
N GLN A 66 16.97 -4.24 -31.09
CA GLN A 66 17.74 -3.28 -31.89
C GLN A 66 18.83 -3.99 -32.71
N GLN A 67 18.58 -4.13 -34.02
CA GLN A 67 19.53 -4.67 -35.01
C GLN A 67 20.37 -3.58 -35.70
N ASN A 68 19.84 -2.36 -35.85
CA ASN A 68 20.44 -1.28 -36.64
C ASN A 68 21.09 -0.13 -35.81
N THR A 69 21.28 -0.35 -34.51
CA THR A 69 21.86 0.67 -33.62
C THR A 69 23.38 0.65 -33.67
N SER A 70 24.01 1.82 -33.65
CA SER A 70 25.47 1.92 -33.63
C SER A 70 26.05 1.29 -32.36
N ARG A 71 27.29 0.81 -32.41
CA ARG A 71 27.96 0.19 -31.25
C ARG A 71 28.03 1.13 -30.04
N THR A 72 28.24 2.42 -30.29
CA THR A 72 28.33 3.46 -29.25
C THR A 72 26.98 3.69 -28.58
N GLU A 73 25.91 3.86 -29.35
CA GLU A 73 24.55 4.01 -28.81
C GLU A 73 24.10 2.78 -28.04
N ARG A 74 24.39 1.58 -28.56
CA ARG A 74 24.08 0.31 -27.88
C ARG A 74 24.81 0.22 -26.53
N THR A 75 26.05 0.70 -26.46
CA THR A 75 26.84 0.72 -25.22
C THR A 75 26.27 1.71 -24.21
N LEU A 76 25.90 2.91 -24.67
CA LEU A 76 25.26 3.93 -23.84
C LEU A 76 23.92 3.44 -23.26
N GLN A 77 23.07 2.85 -24.10
CA GLN A 77 21.79 2.28 -23.66
C GLN A 77 21.97 1.13 -22.67
N GLN A 78 22.99 0.27 -22.86
CA GLN A 78 23.33 -0.77 -21.87
C GLN A 78 23.80 -0.16 -20.54
N GLN A 79 24.57 0.92 -20.57
CA GLN A 79 25.01 1.61 -19.36
C GLN A 79 23.82 2.21 -18.60
N GLN A 80 22.88 2.84 -19.32
CA GLN A 80 21.64 3.36 -18.76
C GLN A 80 20.80 2.24 -18.13
N LEU A 81 20.63 1.10 -18.83
CA LEU A 81 19.92 -0.06 -18.29
C LEU A 81 20.53 -0.55 -16.97
N ARG A 82 21.86 -0.69 -16.91
CA ARG A 82 22.57 -1.09 -15.69
C ARG A 82 22.37 -0.09 -14.56
N GLN A 83 22.32 1.20 -14.87
CA GLN A 83 22.02 2.24 -13.89
C GLN A 83 20.60 2.10 -13.35
N SER A 84 19.60 1.99 -14.22
CA SER A 84 18.20 1.81 -13.82
C SER A 84 18.00 0.55 -12.97
N GLN A 85 18.69 -0.55 -13.29
CA GLN A 85 18.68 -1.77 -12.47
C GLN A 85 19.24 -1.55 -11.06
N ARG A 86 20.34 -0.79 -10.92
CA ARG A 86 20.91 -0.45 -9.61
C ARG A 86 19.97 0.43 -8.79
N GLU A 87 19.35 1.43 -9.44
CA GLU A 87 18.38 2.32 -8.80
C GLU A 87 17.16 1.52 -8.30
N LEU A 88 16.60 0.65 -9.14
CA LEU A 88 15.49 -0.22 -8.75
C LEU A 88 15.86 -1.15 -7.58
N GLN A 89 17.05 -1.76 -7.60
CA GLN A 89 17.51 -2.58 -6.46
C GLN A 89 17.65 -1.76 -5.18
N SER A 90 18.10 -0.51 -5.27
CA SER A 90 18.18 0.38 -4.11
C SER A 90 16.80 0.71 -3.57
N GLU A 91 15.82 0.96 -4.44
CA GLU A 91 14.44 1.26 -4.05
C GLU A 91 13.75 0.04 -3.43
N LYS A 92 13.94 -1.16 -4.01
CA LYS A 92 13.48 -2.43 -3.42
C LYS A 92 14.05 -2.65 -2.02
N ARG A 93 15.35 -2.42 -1.81
CA ARG A 93 15.98 -2.53 -0.48
C ARG A 93 15.40 -1.54 0.52
N ARG A 94 15.21 -0.28 0.12
CA ARG A 94 14.60 0.75 0.98
C ARG A 94 13.17 0.38 1.37
N TYR A 95 12.39 -0.12 0.41
CA TYR A 95 11.03 -0.59 0.66
C TYR A 95 10.99 -1.76 1.65
N GLN A 96 11.88 -2.75 1.49
CA GLN A 96 11.99 -3.88 2.42
C GLN A 96 12.38 -3.43 3.84
N GLN A 97 13.36 -2.54 3.98
CA GLN A 97 13.80 -2.02 5.29
C GLN A 97 12.70 -1.21 6.00
N ARG A 98 11.88 -0.46 5.25
CA ARG A 98 10.73 0.27 5.79
C ARG A 98 9.60 -0.67 6.20
N SER A 99 9.46 -1.83 5.53
CA SER A 99 8.49 -2.85 5.88
C SER A 99 8.90 -3.67 7.11
N SER A 100 10.19 -3.87 7.36
CA SER A 100 10.71 -4.64 8.50
C SER A 100 10.76 -3.87 9.83
N SER A 101 10.59 -2.54 9.79
CA SER A 101 10.53 -1.66 10.97
C SER A 101 9.12 -1.47 11.53
N MET A 102 8.12 -2.13 10.94
CA MET A 102 6.73 -2.14 11.43
C MET A 102 6.48 -3.41 12.26
N PRO A 103 6.04 -3.31 13.53
CA PRO A 103 5.91 -4.46 14.43
C PRO A 103 4.83 -5.49 14.02
N ASN A 104 4.05 -5.23 12.97
CA ASN A 104 3.06 -6.17 12.42
C ASN A 104 2.89 -5.94 10.91
N SER A 105 3.78 -6.46 10.07
CA SER A 105 3.41 -6.67 8.66
C SER A 105 2.77 -8.05 8.52
N PRO A 106 1.55 -8.17 7.97
CA PRO A 106 1.03 -9.47 7.60
C PRO A 106 1.98 -10.04 6.55
N ARG A 107 2.58 -11.17 6.91
CA ARG A 107 3.45 -11.96 6.05
C ARG A 107 2.61 -12.42 4.85
N THR A 108 2.64 -11.67 3.75
CA THR A 108 2.15 -12.16 2.46
C THR A 108 3.18 -13.18 1.99
N THR A 109 3.03 -14.42 2.47
CA THR A 109 3.65 -15.60 1.87
C THR A 109 3.11 -15.72 0.46
N GLY A 110 3.77 -15.05 -0.50
CA GLY A 110 3.73 -15.45 -1.88
C GLY A 110 4.45 -16.79 -1.98
N ASN A 111 3.69 -17.87 -1.97
CA ASN A 111 4.15 -19.22 -2.29
C ASN A 111 3.01 -19.95 -3.04
N ASP A 112 2.66 -19.42 -4.21
CA ASP A 112 2.00 -20.19 -5.27
C ASP A 112 3.01 -20.38 -6.42
N HIS A 113 4.11 -21.04 -6.08
CA HIS A 113 4.89 -21.82 -7.04
C HIS A 113 4.64 -23.28 -6.70
N ASP A 114 3.43 -23.73 -7.01
CA ASP A 114 3.17 -25.16 -7.17
C ASP A 114 3.75 -25.59 -8.52
N SER A 115 5.04 -25.87 -8.47
CA SER A 115 5.76 -26.63 -9.48
C SER A 115 5.33 -28.10 -9.39
N SER A 116 4.25 -28.47 -10.09
CA SER A 116 3.97 -29.88 -10.38
C SER A 116 4.56 -30.25 -11.75
N VAL A 117 5.84 -30.62 -11.73
CA VAL A 117 6.44 -31.52 -12.71
C VAL A 117 6.11 -32.94 -12.29
N ARG A 118 5.17 -33.59 -13.00
CA ARG A 118 5.23 -35.00 -13.42
C ARG A 118 3.98 -35.39 -14.21
#